data_AF-A0A8S2RKL8-F1
#
_entry.id   AF-A0A8S2RKL8-F1
#
_cell.length_a   1.000
_cell.length_b   1.000
_cell.length_c   1.000
_cell.angle_alpha   90.00
_cell.angle_beta   90.00
_cell.angle_gamma   90.00
#
_symmetry.space_group_name_H-M   'P 1'
#
loop_
_entity.id
_entity.type
_entity.pdbx_description
1 polymer ?
#
loop_
_entity_poly.entity_id
_entity_poly.type
_entity_poly.pdbx_seq_one_letter_code
_entity_poly.pdbx_strand_id
1 'polypeptide(L)'
;SWLPVASVIDEHIFVVHGGISNITDLATINRIKRQKYLSVLSPTFIIPTEEDQFEISNIPNDLLLEWRQILDLLWSDPKQTDGCEPNTYRGGGCYWGPD
;
A
#
# COMPACT_ATOMS: atom_id res chain seq x y z
N SER A 1 7.11 -8.27 -10.84
CA SER A 1 8.34 -8.50 -10.06
C SER A 1 8.16 -9.70 -9.13
N TRP A 2 9.24 -10.44 -8.82
CA TRP A 2 9.20 -11.61 -7.90
C TRP A 2 9.58 -11.27 -6.46
N LEU A 3 10.14 -10.08 -6.22
CA LEU A 3 10.61 -9.64 -4.91
C LEU A 3 9.50 -9.75 -3.86
N PRO A 4 9.78 -10.32 -2.67
CA PRO A 4 8.82 -10.30 -1.58
C PRO A 4 8.54 -8.85 -1.13
N VAL A 5 7.32 -8.60 -0.64
CA VAL A 5 6.91 -7.28 -0.15
C VAL A 5 7.10 -7.11 1.36
N ALA A 6 7.19 -8.22 2.08
CA ALA A 6 7.37 -8.26 3.52
C ALA A 6 7.94 -9.62 3.97
N SER A 7 8.36 -9.71 5.22
CA SER A 7 8.74 -10.97 5.86
C SER A 7 8.36 -10.95 7.34
N VAL A 8 8.05 -12.12 7.89
CA VAL A 8 7.85 -12.32 9.33
C VAL A 8 8.97 -13.21 9.84
N ILE A 9 9.73 -12.74 10.82
CA ILE A 9 10.83 -13.47 11.44
C ILE A 9 10.38 -13.97 12.80
N ASP A 10 10.57 -15.26 13.03
CA ASP A 10 10.24 -15.97 14.26
C ASP A 10 8.80 -15.76 14.76
N GLU A 11 7.85 -15.44 13.88
CA GLU A 11 6.45 -15.10 14.25
C GLU A 11 6.27 -13.81 15.06
N HIS A 12 7.34 -13.03 15.28
CA HIS A 12 7.30 -11.83 16.13
C HIS A 12 7.67 -10.54 15.41
N ILE A 13 8.58 -10.58 14.45
CA ILE A 13 9.15 -9.38 13.83
C ILE A 13 8.63 -9.28 12.40
N PHE A 14 7.81 -8.28 12.15
CA PHE A 14 7.34 -7.94 10.81
C PHE A 14 8.32 -6.96 10.15
N VAL A 15 8.86 -7.33 8.99
CA VAL A 15 9.86 -6.56 8.24
C VAL A 15 9.27 -6.12 6.89
N VAL A 16 9.31 -4.81 6.63
CA VAL A 16 8.79 -4.16 5.41
C VAL A 16 9.71 -3.02 4.99
N HIS A 17 9.54 -2.49 3.78
CA HIS A 17 10.39 -1.42 3.28
C HIS A 17 10.06 -0.05 3.88
N GLY A 18 8.79 0.35 3.83
CA GLY A 18 8.32 1.64 4.34
C GLY A 18 7.77 1.50 5.75
N GLY A 19 6.56 0.98 5.87
CA GLY A 19 5.90 0.86 7.16
C GLY A 19 4.52 0.22 7.09
N ILE A 20 3.67 0.59 8.02
CA ILE A 20 2.33 0.06 8.18
C ILE A 20 1.27 1.16 8.04
N SER A 21 0.02 0.73 8.04
CA SER A 21 -1.17 1.58 8.05
C SER A 21 -2.33 0.87 8.73
N ASN A 22 -3.44 1.59 8.93
CA ASN A 22 -4.66 1.07 9.57
C ASN A 22 -5.37 -0.06 8.81
N ILE A 23 -4.93 -0.41 7.60
CA ILE A 23 -5.47 -1.53 6.82
C ILE A 23 -4.53 -2.74 6.79
N THR A 24 -3.38 -2.68 7.46
CA THR A 24 -2.34 -3.72 7.36
C THR A 24 -2.83 -5.06 7.89
N ASP A 25 -2.93 -6.05 6.99
CA ASP A 25 -3.37 -7.40 7.33
C ASP A 25 -2.48 -8.48 6.70
N LEU A 26 -1.87 -9.34 7.52
CA LEU A 26 -0.93 -10.38 7.07
C LEU A 26 -1.58 -11.40 6.13
N ALA A 27 -2.86 -11.74 6.34
CA ALA A 27 -3.58 -12.68 5.49
C ALA A 27 -3.79 -12.12 4.09
N THR A 28 -4.12 -10.84 3.99
CA THR A 28 -4.22 -10.07 2.75
C THR A 28 -2.87 -9.99 2.07
N ILE A 29 -1.82 -9.59 2.79
CA ILE A 29 -0.45 -9.45 2.25
C ILE A 29 0.05 -10.75 1.62
N ASN A 30 -0.20 -11.88 2.26
CA ASN A 30 0.22 -13.20 1.75
C ASN A 30 -0.48 -13.60 0.44
N ARG A 31 -1.67 -13.04 0.16
CA ARG A 31 -2.47 -13.35 -1.04
C ARG A 31 -2.23 -12.40 -2.22
N ILE A 32 -1.46 -11.33 -2.01
CA ILE A 32 -1.22 -10.30 -3.02
C ILE A 32 -0.51 -10.88 -4.26
N LYS A 33 -1.09 -10.63 -5.44
CA LYS A 33 -0.51 -11.04 -6.73
C LYS A 33 0.47 -9.97 -7.23
N ARG A 34 1.54 -9.73 -6.47
CA ARG A 34 2.49 -8.62 -6.67
C ARG A 34 3.14 -8.55 -8.06
N GLN A 35 3.20 -9.66 -8.80
CA GLN A 35 3.69 -9.66 -10.18
C GLN A 35 2.89 -8.78 -11.14
N LYS A 36 1.63 -8.46 -10.82
CA LYS A 36 0.77 -7.60 -11.66
C LYS A 36 1.15 -6.12 -11.61
N TYR A 37 1.89 -5.69 -10.57
CA TYR A 37 2.34 -4.32 -10.43
C TYR A 37 3.74 -4.16 -11.03
N LEU A 38 3.82 -3.49 -12.17
CA LEU A 38 5.10 -3.04 -12.74
C LEU A 38 5.63 -1.83 -11.96
N SER A 39 4.74 -0.89 -11.64
CA SER A 39 4.97 0.22 -10.72
C SER A 39 3.81 0.32 -9.76
N VAL A 40 4.11 0.57 -8.48
CA VAL A 40 3.08 0.81 -7.46
C VAL A 40 2.52 2.23 -7.57
N LEU A 41 3.29 3.17 -8.14
CA LEU A 41 2.86 4.55 -8.36
C LEU A 41 2.02 4.73 -9.64
N SER A 42 2.00 3.71 -10.50
CA SER A 42 1.21 3.73 -11.74
C SER A 42 0.55 2.36 -11.93
N PRO A 43 -0.50 2.05 -11.16
CA PRO A 43 -1.21 0.80 -11.30
C PRO A 43 -2.01 0.78 -12.61
N THR A 44 -1.96 -0.35 -13.33
CA THR A 44 -2.51 -0.51 -14.69
C THR A 44 -4.03 -0.42 -14.81
N PHE A 45 -4.74 -0.35 -13.69
CA PHE A 45 -6.20 -0.19 -13.63
C PHE A 45 -6.63 1.28 -13.48
N ILE A 46 -5.68 2.19 -13.23
CA ILE A 46 -5.91 3.62 -13.32
C ILE A 46 -5.75 4.00 -14.80
N ILE A 47 -6.88 4.07 -15.51
CA ILE A 47 -6.90 4.47 -16.92
C ILE A 47 -6.93 6.00 -16.96
N PRO A 48 -5.94 6.66 -17.58
CA PRO A 48 -6.03 8.09 -17.81
C PRO A 48 -7.18 8.35 -18.80
N THR A 49 -8.22 9.05 -18.35
CA THR A 49 -9.20 9.64 -19.28
C THR A 49 -8.57 10.87 -19.94
N GLU A 50 -9.08 11.30 -21.10
CA GLU A 50 -8.51 12.42 -21.88
C GLU A 50 -8.51 13.77 -21.13
N GLU A 51 -9.06 13.84 -19.91
CA GLU A 51 -9.15 15.05 -19.09
C GLU A 51 -8.53 14.89 -17.69
N ASP A 52 -7.34 14.30 -17.52
CA ASP A 52 -6.62 14.20 -16.21
C ASP A 52 -7.47 13.68 -15.03
N GLN A 53 -8.62 13.06 -15.32
CA GLN A 53 -9.58 12.56 -14.36
C GLN A 53 -9.39 11.05 -14.26
N PHE A 54 -9.01 10.59 -13.07
CA PHE A 54 -8.92 9.17 -12.77
C PHE A 54 -10.32 8.65 -12.44
N GLU A 55 -10.91 7.83 -13.32
CA GLU A 55 -12.17 7.14 -13.01
C GLU A 55 -11.92 6.00 -12.00
N ILE A 56 -12.05 6.32 -10.71
CA ILE A 56 -12.00 5.33 -9.62
C ILE A 56 -13.34 4.60 -9.48
N SER A 57 -14.41 5.11 -10.09
CA SER A 57 -15.81 4.67 -9.88
C SER A 57 -16.13 3.24 -10.33
N ASN A 58 -15.35 2.67 -11.25
CA ASN A 58 -15.58 1.32 -11.79
C ASN A 58 -14.54 0.28 -11.33
N ILE A 59 -13.66 0.64 -10.39
CA ILE A 59 -12.61 -0.26 -9.92
C ILE A 59 -13.16 -1.11 -8.77
N PRO A 60 -13.05 -2.44 -8.84
CA PRO A 60 -13.41 -3.30 -7.71
C PRO A 60 -12.69 -2.89 -6.42
N ASN A 61 -13.44 -2.75 -5.32
CA ASN A 61 -12.90 -2.27 -4.04
C ASN A 61 -11.76 -3.16 -3.50
N ASP A 62 -11.82 -4.46 -3.75
CA ASP A 62 -10.77 -5.41 -3.40
C ASP A 62 -9.46 -5.13 -4.13
N LEU A 63 -9.54 -4.74 -5.41
CA LEU A 63 -8.36 -4.36 -6.19
C LEU A 63 -7.74 -3.05 -5.69
N LEU A 64 -8.58 -2.07 -5.34
CA LEU A 64 -8.13 -0.81 -4.73
C LEU A 64 -7.46 -1.05 -3.38
N LEU A 65 -8.05 -1.90 -2.54
CA LEU A 65 -7.51 -2.23 -1.23
C LEU A 65 -6.20 -3.02 -1.33
N GLU A 66 -6.10 -3.99 -2.24
CA GLU A 66 -4.86 -4.74 -2.50
C GLU A 66 -3.73 -3.79 -2.92
N TRP A 67 -4.02 -2.85 -3.83
CA TRP A 67 -3.03 -1.86 -4.24
C TRP A 67 -2.61 -0.92 -3.12
N ARG A 68 -3.58 -0.39 -2.36
CA ARG A 68 -3.31 0.47 -1.22
C ARG A 68 -2.45 -0.24 -0.17
N GLN A 69 -2.72 -1.52 0.10
CA GLN A 69 -1.91 -2.33 1.01
C GLN A 69 -0.44 -2.40 0.56
N ILE A 70 -0.15 -2.56 -0.72
CA ILE A 70 1.23 -2.58 -1.24
C ILE A 70 1.86 -1.19 -1.16
N LEU A 71 1.11 -0.15 -1.55
CA LEU A 71 1.59 1.23 -1.49
C LEU A 71 1.99 1.59 -0.06
N ASP A 72 1.13 1.29 0.92
CA ASP A 72 1.39 1.57 2.33
C ASP A 72 2.62 0.80 2.83
N LEU A 73 2.80 -0.48 2.47
CA LEU A 73 3.97 -1.26 2.87
C LEU A 73 5.31 -0.69 2.36
N LEU A 74 5.27 -0.02 1.20
CA LEU A 74 6.47 0.48 0.53
C LEU A 74 6.73 1.97 0.78
N TRP A 75 5.71 2.77 1.09
CA TRP A 75 5.81 4.24 1.12
C TRP A 75 5.29 4.90 2.41
N SER A 76 4.87 4.13 3.40
CA SER A 76 4.50 4.69 4.71
C SER A 76 5.72 5.10 5.53
N ASP A 77 5.56 6.14 6.36
CA ASP A 77 6.60 6.65 7.27
C ASP A 77 6.03 6.73 8.71
N PRO A 78 6.83 6.48 9.77
CA PRO A 78 6.36 6.63 11.14
C PRO A 78 6.19 8.11 11.55
N LYS A 79 5.34 8.36 12.54
CA LYS A 79 5.20 9.62 13.27
C LYS A 79 5.13 9.38 14.78
N GLN A 80 5.41 10.43 15.54
CA GLN A 80 5.31 10.40 17.02
C GLN A 80 3.88 10.55 17.53
N THR A 81 2.97 11.06 16.69
CA THR A 81 1.57 11.28 17.04
C THR A 81 0.73 10.08 16.63
N ASP A 82 -0.18 9.68 17.51
CA ASP A 82 -1.14 8.60 17.27
C ASP A 82 -1.97 8.83 15.99
N GLY A 83 -2.46 7.71 15.43
CA GLY A 83 -3.32 7.64 14.27
C GLY A 83 -2.62 7.17 12.99
N CYS A 84 -3.41 7.05 11.92
CA CYS A 84 -2.93 6.81 10.57
C CYS A 84 -3.58 7.78 9.61
N GLU A 85 -2.77 8.62 8.96
CA GLU A 85 -3.22 9.64 8.02
C GLU A 85 -2.45 9.56 6.68
N PRO A 86 -2.99 10.08 5.57
CA PRO A 86 -2.30 10.05 4.29
C PRO A 86 -0.92 10.72 4.33
N ASN A 87 0.09 10.06 3.73
CA ASN A 87 1.43 10.63 3.60
C ASN A 87 1.50 11.65 2.45
N THR A 88 1.16 12.90 2.78
CA THR A 88 1.10 14.01 1.80
C THR A 88 2.47 14.45 1.29
N TYR A 89 3.56 14.17 2.02
CA TYR A 89 4.92 14.49 1.58
C TYR A 89 5.41 13.55 0.49
N ARG A 90 5.19 12.24 0.66
CA ARG A 90 5.52 11.23 -0.35
C ARG A 90 4.53 11.22 -1.53
N GLY A 91 3.29 11.67 -1.30
CA GLY A 91 2.20 11.56 -2.26
C GLY A 91 1.59 10.14 -2.34
N GLY A 92 1.91 9.27 -1.38
CA GLY A 92 1.43 7.90 -1.29
C GLY A 92 1.90 7.23 0.02
N GLY A 93 1.13 6.27 0.52
CA GLY A 93 1.36 5.64 1.83
C GLY A 93 0.64 6.34 2.99
N CYS A 94 0.91 5.90 4.21
CA CYS A 94 0.38 6.45 5.47
C CYS A 94 1.50 7.01 6.36
N TYR A 95 1.20 8.07 7.12
CA TYR A 95 1.91 8.36 8.36
C TYR A 95 1.29 7.58 9.50
N TRP A 96 2.05 6.73 10.19
CA TRP A 96 1.53 5.89 11.27
C TRP A 96 2.13 6.24 12.64
N GLY A 97 1.26 6.36 13.63
CA GLY A 97 1.58 6.59 15.03
C GLY A 97 1.91 5.32 15.80
N PRO A 98 2.25 5.44 17.10
CA PRO A 98 2.62 4.32 17.95
C PRO A 98 1.45 3.46 18.48
N ASP A 99 0.19 3.80 18.19
CA ASP A 99 -1.04 3.11 18.59
C ASP A 99 -1.37 1.88 17.74
#